data_AF-A0A7C1ZNG4-F1
#
_entry.id   AF-A0A7C1ZNG4-F1
#
_cell.length_a   1.000
_cell.length_b   1.000
_cell.length_c   1.000
_cell.angle_alpha   90.00
_cell.angle_beta   90.00
_cell.angle_gamma   90.00
#
_symmetry.space_group_name_H-M   'P 1'
#
loop_
_entity.id
_entity.type
_entity.pdbx_description
1 polymer ?
#
loop_
_entity_poly.entity_id
_entity_poly.type
_entity_poly.pdbx_seq_one_letter_code
_entity_poly.pdbx_strand_id
1 'polypeptide(L)'
;MNIRKITSLTMLISFVLCILTSAILYIAPHGRVAYWSNWRLWGLSKTQWSELHLNLGILFLLAGFLHVYYNWKSITAYLKNKAKRIKVFTVNFNIALMLTLIVGIGTYFQIPPMSTIINISESIKDSAGINYGEPPYGHAELSSLKMFAKRVGLDLSKSIELLRQAGIKFENETQTINDIAKKNNLSPKQVYEIIKPTQKKDTGEHSVFPDLPPPGFGRKKLAEFCDDFDLDLTEIIHALSQKGVKATSTQSIKEIAAKNNMEPMAIFEIIRDAINGNKRTSNNRINPDSKKRHSFLILLFATGYA
;
A
#
# COMPACT_ATOMS: atom_id res chain seq x y z
N MET A 1 -4.31 -37.55 -31.53
CA MET A 1 -4.40 -36.34 -30.69
C MET A 1 -3.93 -35.12 -31.49
N ASN A 2 -4.67 -34.00 -31.52
CA ASN A 2 -4.30 -32.82 -32.34
C ASN A 2 -3.76 -31.69 -31.46
N ILE A 3 -2.43 -31.52 -31.44
CA ILE A 3 -1.75 -30.56 -30.56
C ILE A 3 -2.15 -29.10 -30.82
N ARG A 4 -2.50 -28.76 -32.07
CA ARG A 4 -2.96 -27.41 -32.43
C ARG A 4 -4.31 -27.10 -31.79
N LYS A 5 -5.25 -28.04 -31.87
CA LYS A 5 -6.58 -27.89 -31.25
C LYS A 5 -6.48 -27.78 -29.74
N ILE A 6 -5.65 -28.63 -29.12
CA ILE A 6 -5.40 -28.58 -27.67
C ILE A 6 -4.85 -27.22 -27.28
N THR A 7 -3.79 -26.75 -27.95
CA THR A 7 -3.17 -25.45 -27.65
C THR A 7 -4.18 -24.30 -27.76
N SER A 8 -4.98 -24.25 -28.82
CA SER A 8 -6.00 -23.21 -29.00
C SER A 8 -7.10 -23.27 -27.94
N LEU A 9 -7.57 -24.47 -27.56
CA LEU A 9 -8.58 -24.62 -26.51
C LEU A 9 -8.01 -24.27 -25.14
N THR A 10 -6.77 -24.68 -24.82
CA THR A 10 -6.07 -24.29 -23.59
C THR A 10 -5.91 -22.78 -23.50
N MET A 11 -5.51 -22.11 -24.59
CA MET A 11 -5.43 -20.65 -24.64
C MET A 11 -6.80 -20.00 -24.39
N LEU A 12 -7.87 -20.51 -25.00
CA LEU A 12 -9.22 -19.97 -24.81
C LEU A 12 -9.74 -20.15 -23.37
N ILE A 13 -9.60 -21.35 -22.81
CA ILE A 13 -10.06 -21.66 -21.45
C ILE A 13 -9.27 -20.84 -20.42
N SER A 14 -7.94 -20.81 -20.55
CA SER A 14 -7.09 -20.00 -19.66
C SER A 14 -7.38 -18.51 -19.78
N PHE A 15 -7.69 -18.00 -20.98
CA PHE A 15 -8.12 -16.62 -21.19
C PHE A 15 -9.42 -16.29 -20.44
N VAL A 16 -10.44 -17.14 -20.53
CA VAL A 16 -11.72 -16.95 -19.80
C VAL A 16 -11.48 -16.94 -18.29
N LEU A 17 -10.65 -17.86 -17.78
CA LEU A 17 -10.31 -17.90 -16.35
C LEU A 17 -9.43 -16.69 -15.93
N CYS A 18 -8.57 -16.18 -16.80
CA CYS A 18 -7.84 -14.94 -16.58
C CYS A 18 -8.77 -13.73 -16.47
N ILE A 19 -9.81 -13.64 -17.31
CA ILE A 19 -10.83 -12.58 -17.19
C ILE A 19 -11.53 -12.66 -15.83
N LEU A 20 -11.98 -13.86 -15.44
CA LEU A 20 -12.67 -14.06 -14.16
C LEU A 20 -11.79 -13.64 -12.98
N THR A 21 -10.54 -14.09 -12.97
CA THR A 21 -9.59 -13.75 -11.90
C THR A 21 -9.19 -12.27 -11.91
N SER A 22 -9.04 -11.65 -13.08
CA SER A 22 -8.85 -10.20 -13.22
C SER A 22 -10.01 -9.40 -12.64
N ALA A 23 -11.26 -9.80 -12.91
CA ALA A 23 -12.44 -9.14 -12.38
C ALA A 23 -12.49 -9.23 -10.84
N ILE A 24 -12.15 -10.39 -10.28
CA ILE A 24 -12.07 -10.57 -8.83
C ILE A 24 -10.97 -9.70 -8.21
N LEU A 25 -9.77 -9.67 -8.80
CA LEU A 25 -8.65 -8.85 -8.31
C LEU A 25 -8.90 -7.35 -8.49
N TYR A 26 -9.72 -6.97 -9.47
CA TYR A 26 -10.14 -5.60 -9.70
C TYR A 26 -11.01 -5.06 -8.55
N ILE A 27 -11.86 -5.91 -7.94
CA ILE A 27 -12.71 -5.54 -6.80
C ILE A 27 -12.12 -5.92 -5.43
N ALA A 28 -11.13 -6.83 -5.39
CA ALA A 28 -10.55 -7.31 -4.14
C ALA A 28 -9.90 -6.15 -3.35
N PRO A 29 -10.15 -6.04 -2.03
CA PRO A 29 -9.65 -4.95 -1.19
C PRO A 29 -8.13 -4.80 -1.25
N HIS A 30 -7.61 -3.64 -0.86
CA HIS A 30 -6.15 -3.47 -0.71
C HIS A 30 -5.56 -4.54 0.21
N GLY A 31 -4.30 -4.93 -0.05
CA GLY A 31 -3.62 -6.00 0.70
C GLY A 31 -3.69 -5.80 2.21
N ARG A 32 -3.44 -4.57 2.69
CA ARG A 32 -3.54 -4.21 4.11
C ARG A 32 -4.90 -4.56 4.74
N VAL A 33 -6.00 -4.27 4.04
CA VAL A 33 -7.36 -4.54 4.52
C VAL A 33 -7.66 -6.04 4.40
N ALA A 34 -7.26 -6.65 3.30
CA ALA A 34 -7.51 -8.05 3.02
C ALA A 34 -6.84 -8.97 4.05
N TYR A 35 -5.59 -8.70 4.41
CA TYR A 35 -4.86 -9.49 5.39
C TYR A 35 -5.32 -9.20 6.80
N TRP A 36 -5.59 -7.93 7.13
CA TRP A 36 -6.07 -7.52 8.44
C TRP A 36 -7.44 -8.12 8.80
N SER A 37 -8.37 -8.15 7.85
CA SER A 37 -9.73 -8.67 8.03
C SER A 37 -9.87 -10.16 7.70
N ASN A 38 -8.81 -10.82 7.23
CA ASN A 38 -8.86 -12.19 6.67
C ASN A 38 -9.93 -12.31 5.57
N TRP A 39 -9.96 -11.34 4.64
CA TRP A 39 -10.93 -11.28 3.56
C TRP A 39 -10.87 -12.52 2.66
N ARG A 40 -12.05 -13.05 2.34
CA ARG A 40 -12.23 -14.20 1.46
C ARG A 40 -13.37 -13.98 0.49
N LEU A 41 -13.21 -14.51 -0.72
CA LEU A 41 -14.27 -14.61 -1.72
C LEU A 41 -14.28 -16.04 -2.27
N TRP A 42 -15.44 -16.69 -2.23
CA TRP A 42 -15.63 -18.11 -2.59
C TRP A 42 -14.61 -19.03 -1.91
N GLY A 43 -14.35 -18.79 -0.62
CA GLY A 43 -13.43 -19.58 0.19
C GLY A 43 -11.94 -19.24 0.02
N LEU A 44 -11.57 -18.54 -1.06
CA LEU A 44 -10.18 -18.16 -1.35
C LEU A 44 -9.84 -16.78 -0.77
N SER A 45 -8.64 -16.67 -0.20
CA SER A 45 -8.05 -15.40 0.24
C SER A 45 -7.60 -14.54 -0.95
N LYS A 46 -7.33 -13.26 -0.72
CA LYS A 46 -6.76 -12.36 -1.73
C LYS A 46 -5.46 -12.92 -2.35
N THR A 47 -4.57 -13.50 -1.51
CA THR A 47 -3.31 -14.08 -1.98
C THR A 47 -3.58 -15.27 -2.91
N GLN A 48 -4.49 -16.17 -2.55
CA GLN A 48 -4.82 -17.32 -3.37
C GLN A 48 -5.45 -16.92 -4.72
N TRP A 49 -6.31 -15.89 -4.74
CA TRP A 49 -6.81 -15.33 -5.99
C TRP A 49 -5.70 -14.76 -6.87
N SER A 50 -4.72 -14.09 -6.27
CA SER A 50 -3.55 -13.55 -6.97
C SER A 50 -2.65 -14.66 -7.53
N GLU A 51 -2.40 -15.71 -6.75
CA GLU A 51 -1.61 -16.88 -7.15
C GLU A 51 -2.29 -17.65 -8.29
N LEU A 52 -3.62 -17.81 -8.21
CA LEU A 52 -4.41 -18.44 -9.27
C LEU A 52 -4.32 -17.63 -10.57
N HIS A 53 -4.50 -16.30 -10.49
CA HIS A 53 -4.37 -15.42 -11.65
C HIS A 53 -2.98 -15.50 -12.29
N LEU A 54 -1.92 -15.48 -11.47
CA LEU A 54 -0.54 -15.55 -11.96
C LEU A 54 -0.27 -16.86 -12.72
N ASN A 55 -0.63 -18.01 -12.14
CA ASN A 55 -0.41 -19.31 -12.77
C ASN A 55 -1.25 -19.49 -14.04
N LEU A 56 -2.51 -19.06 -14.03
CA LEU A 56 -3.36 -19.06 -15.23
C LEU A 56 -2.81 -18.13 -16.32
N GLY A 57 -2.28 -16.97 -15.93
CA GLY A 57 -1.65 -16.02 -16.85
C GLY A 57 -0.41 -16.62 -17.53
N ILE A 58 0.45 -17.30 -16.77
CA ILE A 58 1.60 -18.02 -17.33
C ILE A 58 1.14 -19.10 -18.32
N LEU A 59 0.13 -19.90 -17.97
CA LEU A 59 -0.45 -20.90 -18.86
C LEU A 59 -1.00 -20.26 -20.15
N PHE A 60 -1.73 -19.15 -20.03
CA PHE A 60 -2.26 -18.40 -21.16
C PHE A 60 -1.16 -17.89 -22.08
N LEU A 61 -0.07 -17.33 -21.53
CA LEU A 61 1.06 -16.84 -22.32
C LEU A 61 1.79 -17.98 -23.05
N LEU A 62 2.07 -19.09 -22.37
CA LEU A 62 2.70 -20.27 -22.97
C LEU A 62 1.82 -20.84 -24.10
N ALA A 63 0.52 -21.00 -23.84
CA ALA A 63 -0.43 -21.44 -24.85
C ALA A 63 -0.52 -20.43 -26.02
N GLY A 64 -0.44 -19.13 -25.74
CA GLY A 64 -0.38 -18.07 -26.74
C GLY A 64 0.85 -18.16 -27.65
N PHE A 65 2.04 -18.36 -27.09
CA PHE A 65 3.27 -18.55 -27.88
C PHE A 65 3.18 -19.79 -28.77
N LEU A 66 2.72 -20.92 -28.21
CA LEU A 66 2.50 -22.14 -28.99
C LEU A 66 1.41 -21.95 -30.06
N HIS A 67 0.35 -21.21 -29.76
CA HIS A 67 -0.72 -20.90 -30.70
C HIS A 67 -0.17 -20.09 -31.87
N VAL A 68 0.64 -19.06 -31.61
CA VAL A 68 1.32 -18.28 -32.65
C VAL A 68 2.25 -19.15 -33.50
N TYR A 69 3.06 -19.99 -32.85
CA TYR A 69 3.98 -20.89 -33.54
C TYR A 69 3.26 -21.88 -34.46
N TYR A 70 2.26 -22.60 -33.95
CA TYR A 70 1.53 -23.60 -34.73
C TYR A 70 0.61 -23.00 -35.81
N ASN A 71 0.17 -21.75 -35.63
CA ASN A 71 -0.73 -21.05 -36.57
C ASN A 71 -0.03 -19.91 -37.32
N TRP A 72 1.30 -19.94 -37.43
CA TRP A 72 2.10 -18.89 -38.08
C TRP A 72 1.66 -18.58 -39.51
N LYS A 73 1.29 -19.61 -40.28
CA LYS A 73 0.77 -19.44 -41.65
C LYS A 73 -0.53 -18.64 -41.68
N SER A 74 -1.42 -18.84 -40.71
CA SER A 74 -2.67 -18.10 -40.58
C SER A 74 -2.43 -16.66 -40.17
N ILE A 75 -1.52 -16.42 -39.21
CA ILE A 75 -1.17 -15.06 -38.75
C ILE A 75 -0.53 -14.25 -39.88
N THR A 76 0.46 -14.83 -40.57
CA THR A 76 1.11 -14.15 -41.69
C THR A 76 0.17 -13.92 -42.87
N ALA A 77 -0.93 -14.67 -43.00
CA ALA A 77 -1.95 -14.39 -44.02
C ALA A 77 -2.65 -13.05 -43.77
N TYR A 78 -2.91 -12.66 -42.51
CA TYR A 78 -3.48 -11.36 -42.17
C TYR A 78 -2.52 -10.19 -42.49
N LEU A 79 -1.22 -10.45 -42.55
CA LEU A 79 -0.19 -9.45 -42.88
C LEU A 79 0.12 -9.41 -44.39
N LYS A 80 -0.45 -10.30 -45.19
CA LYS A 80 -0.19 -10.33 -46.65
C LYS A 80 -1.14 -9.39 -47.39
N ASN A 81 -0.61 -8.66 -48.36
CA ASN A 81 -1.42 -7.86 -49.29
C ASN A 81 -2.00 -8.72 -50.44
N LYS A 82 -2.79 -8.12 -51.34
CA LYS A 82 -3.33 -8.81 -52.54
C LYS A 82 -2.24 -9.47 -53.40
N ALA A 83 -1.00 -8.99 -53.34
CA ALA A 83 0.16 -9.54 -54.04
C ALA A 83 0.92 -10.63 -53.24
N LYS A 84 0.34 -11.15 -52.13
CA LYS A 84 0.91 -12.18 -51.23
C LYS A 84 2.25 -11.80 -50.58
N ARG A 85 2.65 -10.52 -50.59
CA ARG A 85 3.83 -10.01 -49.88
C ARG A 85 3.44 -9.56 -48.46
N ILE A 86 4.28 -9.87 -47.48
CA ILE A 86 4.09 -9.42 -46.09
C ILE A 86 4.31 -7.90 -46.05
N LYS A 87 3.31 -7.16 -45.60
CA LYS A 87 3.40 -5.73 -45.31
C LYS A 87 2.91 -5.53 -43.88
N VAL A 88 3.81 -5.16 -42.97
CA VAL A 88 3.49 -5.02 -41.54
C VAL A 88 2.75 -3.71 -41.29
N PHE A 89 3.25 -2.59 -41.80
CA PHE A 89 2.62 -1.26 -41.70
C PHE A 89 1.47 -1.11 -42.70
N THR A 90 0.36 -1.80 -42.43
CA THR A 90 -0.93 -1.60 -43.11
C THR A 90 -1.76 -0.57 -42.36
N VAL A 91 -2.81 -0.04 -43.00
CA VAL A 91 -3.80 0.82 -42.33
C VAL A 91 -4.36 0.13 -41.09
N ASN A 92 -4.71 -1.15 -41.19
CA ASN A 92 -5.22 -1.94 -40.07
C ASN A 92 -4.20 -2.08 -38.92
N PHE A 93 -2.93 -2.36 -39.24
CA PHE A 93 -1.87 -2.41 -38.24
C PHE A 93 -1.65 -1.04 -37.57
N ASN A 94 -1.60 0.04 -38.35
CA ASN A 94 -1.41 1.39 -37.82
C ASN A 94 -2.57 1.81 -36.92
N ILE A 95 -3.82 1.46 -37.26
CA ILE A 95 -4.99 1.68 -36.41
C ILE A 95 -4.86 0.88 -35.11
N ALA A 96 -4.53 -0.41 -35.19
CA ALA A 96 -4.35 -1.25 -34.00
C ALA A 96 -3.23 -0.72 -33.09
N LEU A 97 -2.09 -0.34 -33.67
CA LEU A 97 -0.97 0.26 -32.96
C LEU A 97 -1.37 1.58 -32.30
N MET A 98 -2.04 2.47 -33.04
CA MET A 98 -2.50 3.76 -32.51
C MET A 98 -3.46 3.58 -31.35
N LEU A 99 -4.43 2.65 -31.44
CA LEU A 99 -5.34 2.35 -30.34
C LEU A 99 -4.59 1.83 -29.11
N THR A 100 -3.63 0.91 -29.28
CA THR A 100 -2.80 0.41 -28.18
C THR A 100 -1.98 1.53 -27.54
N LEU A 101 -1.39 2.42 -28.35
CA LEU A 101 -0.62 3.57 -27.87
C LEU A 101 -1.50 4.57 -27.13
N ILE A 102 -2.70 4.89 -27.63
CA ILE A 102 -3.66 5.79 -26.96
C ILE A 102 -4.02 5.24 -25.58
N VAL A 103 -4.32 3.95 -25.46
CA VAL A 103 -4.63 3.32 -24.16
C VAL A 103 -3.41 3.34 -23.24
N GLY A 104 -2.21 3.00 -23.74
CA GLY A 104 -0.98 2.99 -22.94
C GLY A 104 -0.58 4.38 -22.45
N ILE A 105 -0.50 5.35 -23.36
CA ILE A 105 -0.16 6.76 -23.07
C ILE A 105 -1.23 7.37 -22.16
N GLY A 106 -2.52 7.16 -22.47
CA GLY A 106 -3.60 7.68 -21.65
C GLY A 106 -3.61 7.08 -20.23
N THR A 107 -3.27 5.80 -20.07
CA THR A 107 -3.08 5.19 -18.74
C THR A 107 -1.90 5.80 -18.01
N TYR A 108 -0.76 5.96 -18.67
CA TYR A 108 0.46 6.54 -18.09
C TYR A 108 0.22 7.98 -17.60
N PHE A 109 -0.43 8.82 -18.41
CA PHE A 109 -0.76 10.20 -18.05
C PHE A 109 -2.07 10.35 -17.27
N GLN A 110 -2.71 9.25 -16.84
CA GLN A 110 -3.97 9.26 -16.07
C GLN A 110 -5.11 10.02 -16.78
N ILE A 111 -5.18 9.93 -18.10
CA ILE A 111 -6.19 10.58 -18.95
C ILE A 111 -7.47 9.71 -19.01
N PRO A 112 -8.68 10.29 -18.88
CA PRO A 112 -9.93 9.56 -19.10
C PRO A 112 -10.04 9.00 -20.54
N PRO A 113 -10.70 7.83 -20.75
CA PRO A 113 -11.41 7.01 -19.76
C PRO A 113 -10.51 6.06 -18.96
N MET A 114 -9.20 5.97 -19.26
CA MET A 114 -8.28 5.02 -18.63
C MET A 114 -8.15 5.27 -17.12
N SER A 115 -8.04 6.53 -16.69
CA SER A 115 -8.05 6.86 -15.26
C SER A 115 -9.39 6.61 -14.57
N THR A 116 -10.51 6.71 -15.30
CA THR A 116 -11.84 6.41 -14.74
C THR A 116 -11.92 4.95 -14.29
N ILE A 117 -11.41 4.01 -15.09
CA ILE A 117 -11.36 2.59 -14.74
C ILE A 117 -10.53 2.39 -13.45
N ILE A 118 -9.36 3.01 -13.36
CA ILE A 118 -8.52 2.92 -12.16
C ILE A 118 -9.24 3.48 -10.93
N ASN A 119 -9.83 4.68 -11.04
CA ASN A 119 -10.51 5.34 -9.93
C ASN A 119 -11.73 4.56 -9.42
N ILE A 120 -12.44 3.84 -10.29
CA ILE A 120 -13.53 2.94 -9.89
C ILE A 120 -12.99 1.79 -9.03
N SER A 121 -11.92 1.12 -9.49
CA SER A 121 -11.27 0.05 -8.73
C SER A 121 -10.81 0.55 -7.35
N GLU A 122 -10.15 1.70 -7.30
CA GLU A 122 -9.70 2.33 -6.05
C GLU A 122 -10.87 2.65 -5.12
N SER A 123 -11.97 3.20 -5.64
CA SER A 123 -13.15 3.54 -4.83
C SER A 123 -13.82 2.31 -4.19
N ILE A 124 -13.87 1.20 -4.93
CA ILE A 124 -14.37 -0.08 -4.40
C ILE A 124 -13.43 -0.58 -3.28
N LYS A 125 -12.12 -0.52 -3.51
CA LYS A 125 -11.10 -0.99 -2.56
C LYS A 125 -11.02 -0.12 -1.30
N ASP A 126 -11.22 1.19 -1.41
CA ASP A 126 -11.26 2.11 -0.27
C ASP A 126 -12.54 1.91 0.55
N SER A 127 -13.70 1.74 -0.11
CA SER A 127 -14.96 1.39 0.58
C SER A 127 -14.83 0.10 1.39
N ALA A 128 -14.06 -0.87 0.89
CA ALA A 128 -13.77 -2.09 1.63
C ALA A 128 -12.95 -1.82 2.92
N GLY A 129 -12.09 -0.80 2.94
CA GLY A 129 -11.39 -0.38 4.16
C GLY A 129 -12.34 0.14 5.25
N ILE A 130 -13.37 0.88 4.85
CA ILE A 130 -14.43 1.36 5.76
C ILE A 130 -15.23 0.18 6.32
N ASN A 131 -15.62 -0.76 5.46
CA ASN A 131 -16.49 -1.88 5.86
C ASN A 131 -15.76 -2.96 6.67
N TYR A 132 -14.56 -3.35 6.24
CA TYR A 132 -13.81 -4.44 6.88
C TYR A 132 -12.88 -3.93 7.99
N GLY A 133 -12.58 -2.64 8.04
CA GLY A 133 -11.68 -2.01 9.00
C GLY A 133 -10.22 -2.07 8.54
N GLU A 134 -9.44 -1.11 9.03
CA GLU A 134 -8.04 -0.96 8.67
C GLU A 134 -7.10 -1.37 9.81
N PRO A 135 -5.90 -1.86 9.48
CA PRO A 135 -4.88 -2.05 10.48
C PRO A 135 -4.42 -0.69 11.03
N PRO A 136 -4.00 -0.62 12.31
CA PRO A 136 -3.56 0.63 12.93
C PRO A 136 -2.31 1.23 12.26
N TYR A 137 -1.54 0.41 11.54
CA TYR A 137 -0.39 0.83 10.75
C TYR A 137 -0.09 -0.23 9.66
N GLY A 138 0.87 0.06 8.78
CA GLY A 138 1.22 -0.83 7.68
C GLY A 138 1.71 -2.20 8.15
N HIS A 139 1.16 -3.25 7.55
CA HIS A 139 1.50 -4.64 7.86
C HIS A 139 1.44 -4.98 9.35
N ALA A 140 0.50 -4.39 10.09
CA ALA A 140 0.36 -4.62 11.52
C ALA A 140 0.13 -6.10 11.85
N GLU A 141 -0.50 -6.85 10.94
CA GLU A 141 -0.67 -8.30 11.06
C GLU A 141 0.66 -9.06 11.14
N LEU A 142 1.73 -8.55 10.51
CA LEU A 142 3.05 -9.19 10.52
C LEU A 142 3.90 -8.80 11.74
N SER A 143 3.45 -7.83 12.54
CA SER A 143 4.16 -7.45 13.76
C SER A 143 3.98 -8.48 14.86
N SER A 144 5.02 -8.71 15.66
CA SER A 144 4.89 -9.50 16.87
C SER A 144 3.92 -8.86 17.86
N LEU A 145 3.28 -9.66 18.72
CA LEU A 145 2.38 -9.14 19.76
C LEU A 145 3.04 -8.03 20.60
N LYS A 146 4.31 -8.22 20.96
CA LYS A 146 5.13 -7.22 21.67
C LYS A 146 5.28 -5.91 20.91
N MET A 147 5.66 -6.00 19.63
CA MET A 147 5.86 -4.81 18.79
C MET A 147 4.54 -4.12 18.48
N PHE A 148 3.49 -4.89 18.24
CA PHE A 148 2.15 -4.39 18.01
C PHE A 148 1.63 -3.62 19.24
N ALA A 149 1.72 -4.22 20.43
CA ALA A 149 1.33 -3.57 21.67
C ALA A 149 2.10 -2.27 21.90
N LYS A 150 3.42 -2.26 21.65
CA LYS A 150 4.24 -1.06 21.76
C LYS A 150 3.80 0.05 20.78
N ARG A 151 3.54 -0.29 19.51
CA ARG A 151 3.17 0.69 18.48
C ARG A 151 1.78 1.30 18.69
N VAL A 152 0.84 0.51 19.21
CA VAL A 152 -0.54 0.94 19.42
C VAL A 152 -0.75 1.53 20.83
N GLY A 153 0.26 1.47 21.71
CA GLY A 153 0.18 1.98 23.08
C GLY A 153 -0.63 1.06 24.02
N LEU A 154 -0.62 -0.25 23.76
CA LEU A 154 -1.27 -1.25 24.60
C LEU A 154 -0.34 -1.69 25.74
N ASP A 155 -0.92 -1.97 26.90
CA ASP A 155 -0.21 -2.68 27.96
C ASP A 155 -0.03 -4.16 27.58
N LEU A 156 1.22 -4.57 27.32
CA LEU A 156 1.54 -5.92 26.86
C LEU A 156 1.11 -6.99 27.87
N SER A 157 1.34 -6.76 29.16
CA SER A 157 1.01 -7.74 30.22
C SER A 157 -0.51 -7.93 30.31
N LYS A 158 -1.27 -6.83 30.29
CA LYS A 158 -2.75 -6.90 30.26
C LYS A 158 -3.27 -7.48 28.96
N SER A 159 -2.63 -7.20 27.82
CA SER A 159 -3.00 -7.77 26.52
C SER A 159 -2.87 -9.28 26.52
N ILE A 160 -1.76 -9.81 27.06
CA ILE A 160 -1.52 -11.24 27.25
C ILE A 160 -2.59 -11.87 28.14
N GLU A 161 -2.97 -11.19 29.22
CA GLU A 161 -4.03 -11.65 30.12
C GLU A 161 -5.39 -11.73 29.41
N LEU A 162 -5.80 -10.68 28.70
CA LEU A 162 -7.06 -10.68 27.95
C LEU A 162 -7.10 -11.75 26.87
N LEU A 163 -6.00 -11.97 26.14
CA LEU A 163 -5.92 -13.03 25.14
C LEU A 163 -6.11 -14.42 25.80
N ARG A 164 -5.48 -14.65 26.96
CA ARG A 164 -5.65 -15.91 27.70
C ARG A 164 -7.07 -16.08 28.23
N GLN A 165 -7.67 -15.01 28.77
CA GLN A 165 -9.06 -15.02 29.24
C GLN A 165 -10.04 -15.28 28.09
N ALA A 166 -9.77 -14.76 26.90
CA ALA A 166 -10.54 -15.01 25.68
C ALA A 166 -10.26 -16.39 25.06
N GLY A 167 -9.44 -17.24 25.68
CA GLY A 167 -9.14 -18.59 25.21
C GLY A 167 -8.21 -18.64 23.98
N ILE A 168 -7.50 -17.55 23.68
CA ILE A 168 -6.60 -17.47 22.53
C ILE A 168 -5.31 -18.26 22.81
N LYS A 169 -5.02 -19.21 21.92
CA LYS A 169 -3.83 -20.05 21.96
C LYS A 169 -2.65 -19.35 21.28
N PHE A 170 -1.62 -19.03 22.04
CA PHE A 170 -0.34 -18.53 21.52
C PHE A 170 0.82 -19.01 22.39
N GLU A 171 2.02 -19.05 21.84
CA GLU A 171 3.23 -19.56 22.50
C GLU A 171 3.96 -18.46 23.26
N ASN A 172 4.19 -17.33 22.62
CA ASN A 172 4.93 -16.21 23.22
C ASN A 172 4.63 -14.88 22.51
N GLU A 173 5.10 -13.79 23.10
CA GLU A 173 4.93 -12.41 22.63
C GLU A 173 5.68 -12.04 21.34
N THR A 174 6.54 -12.93 20.84
CA THR A 174 7.27 -12.74 19.58
C THR A 174 6.49 -13.23 18.36
N GLN A 175 5.44 -14.04 18.56
CA GLN A 175 4.56 -14.47 17.49
C GLN A 175 3.82 -13.28 16.88
N THR A 176 3.63 -13.33 15.56
CA THR A 176 2.92 -12.28 14.83
C THR A 176 1.43 -12.30 15.14
N ILE A 177 0.77 -11.15 15.05
CA ILE A 177 -0.69 -11.06 15.21
C ILE A 177 -1.39 -12.00 14.21
N ASN A 178 -0.87 -12.12 12.99
CA ASN A 178 -1.38 -13.02 11.96
C ASN A 178 -1.26 -14.50 12.33
N ASP A 179 -0.14 -14.93 12.90
CA ASP A 179 0.06 -16.33 13.29
C ASP A 179 -0.83 -16.70 14.48
N ILE A 180 -0.95 -15.79 15.45
CA ILE A 180 -1.89 -15.92 16.58
C ILE A 180 -3.32 -16.03 16.03
N ALA A 181 -3.71 -15.16 15.10
CA ALA A 181 -5.04 -15.17 14.50
C ALA A 181 -5.32 -16.49 13.77
N LYS A 182 -4.40 -16.94 12.90
CA LYS A 182 -4.52 -18.20 12.14
C LYS A 182 -4.67 -19.42 13.06
N LYS A 183 -3.84 -19.52 14.11
CA LYS A 183 -3.88 -20.64 15.08
C LYS A 183 -5.23 -20.75 15.80
N ASN A 184 -5.97 -19.64 15.87
CA ASN A 184 -7.25 -19.55 16.56
C ASN A 184 -8.45 -19.41 15.61
N ASN A 185 -8.26 -19.56 14.30
CA ASN A 185 -9.29 -19.34 13.28
C ASN A 185 -9.95 -17.94 13.35
N LEU A 186 -9.16 -16.94 13.72
CA LEU A 186 -9.56 -15.54 13.78
C LEU A 186 -8.87 -14.72 12.69
N SER A 187 -9.33 -13.49 12.51
CA SER A 187 -8.61 -12.45 11.78
C SER A 187 -7.69 -11.65 12.71
N PRO A 188 -6.59 -11.06 12.19
CA PRO A 188 -5.77 -10.11 12.94
C PRO A 188 -6.58 -8.99 13.60
N LYS A 189 -7.60 -8.48 12.90
CA LYS A 189 -8.56 -7.52 13.43
C LYS A 189 -9.25 -8.00 14.71
N GLN A 190 -9.79 -9.22 14.71
CA GLN A 190 -10.47 -9.77 15.89
C GLN A 190 -9.51 -9.95 17.07
N VAL A 191 -8.26 -10.36 16.81
CA VAL A 191 -7.23 -10.43 17.87
C VAL A 191 -6.98 -9.04 18.46
N TYR A 192 -6.90 -8.01 17.62
CA TYR A 192 -6.77 -6.63 18.08
C TYR A 192 -7.97 -6.14 18.89
N GLU A 193 -9.20 -6.43 18.46
CA GLU A 193 -10.42 -6.03 19.16
C GLU A 193 -10.48 -6.56 20.59
N ILE A 194 -9.94 -7.76 20.84
CA ILE A 194 -9.84 -8.35 22.19
C ILE A 194 -8.89 -7.55 23.10
N ILE A 195 -7.76 -7.09 22.57
CA ILE A 195 -6.72 -6.41 23.38
C ILE A 195 -6.82 -4.90 23.39
N LYS A 196 -7.64 -4.32 22.50
CA LYS A 196 -7.88 -2.87 22.39
C LYS A 196 -8.23 -2.18 23.72
N PRO A 197 -9.01 -2.78 24.66
CA PRO A 197 -9.31 -2.15 25.96
C PRO A 197 -8.09 -1.89 26.85
N THR A 198 -6.94 -2.49 26.56
CA THR A 198 -5.69 -2.30 27.32
C THR A 198 -4.90 -1.07 26.88
N GLN A 199 -5.41 -0.34 25.89
CA GLN A 199 -4.79 0.90 25.43
C GLN A 199 -4.66 1.85 26.61
N LYS A 200 -3.42 2.20 26.93
CA LYS A 200 -3.14 3.12 28.04
C LYS A 200 -3.80 4.44 27.66
N LYS A 201 -4.74 4.91 28.48
CA LYS A 201 -5.22 6.29 28.44
C LYS A 201 -4.07 7.18 28.94
N ASP A 202 -3.05 7.36 28.13
CA ASP A 202 -2.15 8.49 28.32
C ASP A 202 -2.91 9.73 27.82
N THR A 203 -3.20 10.61 28.78
CA THR A 203 -3.66 11.97 28.60
C THR A 203 -2.62 12.74 27.76
N GLY A 204 -2.81 12.72 26.45
CA GLY A 204 -2.01 13.48 25.49
C GLY A 204 -2.42 13.11 24.07
N GLU A 205 -3.29 13.92 23.47
CA GLU A 205 -3.70 13.86 22.07
C GLU A 205 -2.49 13.95 21.15
N HIS A 206 -1.93 12.80 20.79
CA HIS A 206 -1.23 12.67 19.53
C HIS A 206 -1.81 11.45 18.83
N SER A 207 -2.76 11.69 17.94
CA SER A 207 -3.07 10.77 16.85
C SER A 207 -1.73 10.30 16.27
N VAL A 208 -1.43 9.00 16.43
CA VAL A 208 -0.20 8.45 15.89
C VAL A 208 -0.29 8.57 14.37
N PHE A 209 0.45 9.51 13.79
CA PHE A 209 0.50 9.70 12.35
C PHE A 209 0.81 8.34 11.70
N PRO A 210 0.01 7.91 10.70
CA PRO A 210 0.05 6.54 10.24
C PRO A 210 1.39 6.23 9.56
N ASP A 211 1.83 4.97 9.60
CA ASP A 211 3.06 4.57 8.90
C ASP A 211 2.88 4.49 7.37
N LEU A 212 1.63 4.43 6.90
CA LEU A 212 1.23 4.36 5.50
C LEU A 212 0.10 5.36 5.20
N PRO A 213 -0.03 5.83 3.95
CA PRO A 213 -1.09 6.74 3.57
C PRO A 213 -2.49 6.12 3.80
N PRO A 214 -3.45 6.84 4.40
CA PRO A 214 -4.82 6.34 4.62
C PRO A 214 -5.58 6.09 3.30
N PRO A 215 -6.75 5.43 3.34
CA PRO A 215 -7.63 5.23 2.18
C PRO A 215 -7.89 6.52 1.45
N GLY A 216 -7.86 6.46 0.12
CA GLY A 216 -8.12 7.65 -0.69
C GLY A 216 -7.12 8.79 -0.49
N PHE A 217 -5.97 8.59 0.18
CA PHE A 217 -4.95 9.63 0.42
C PHE A 217 -4.62 10.42 -0.84
N GLY A 218 -4.36 9.74 -1.96
CA GLY A 218 -4.08 10.41 -3.24
C GLY A 218 -5.23 11.31 -3.73
N ARG A 219 -6.48 10.96 -3.42
CA ARG A 219 -7.67 11.71 -3.84
C ARG A 219 -8.02 12.84 -2.88
N LYS A 220 -7.53 12.76 -1.63
CA LYS A 220 -7.78 13.76 -0.61
C LYS A 220 -7.00 15.03 -0.89
N LYS A 221 -7.58 16.18 -0.56
CA LYS A 221 -6.88 17.47 -0.65
C LYS A 221 -5.84 17.57 0.45
N LEU A 222 -4.75 18.29 0.19
CA LEU A 222 -3.69 18.48 1.19
C LEU A 222 -4.24 19.10 2.49
N ALA A 223 -5.12 20.10 2.39
CA ALA A 223 -5.76 20.71 3.55
C ALA A 223 -6.59 19.70 4.36
N GLU A 224 -7.48 18.96 3.71
CA GLU A 224 -8.34 17.97 4.37
C GLU A 224 -7.52 16.85 5.04
N PHE A 225 -6.37 16.48 4.46
CA PHE A 225 -5.47 15.51 5.08
C PHE A 225 -4.73 16.08 6.29
N CYS A 226 -4.28 17.34 6.25
CA CYS A 226 -3.68 18.01 7.40
C CYS A 226 -4.68 18.11 8.56
N ASP A 227 -5.94 18.44 8.27
CA ASP A 227 -7.01 18.54 9.27
C ASP A 227 -7.30 17.20 9.96
N ASP A 228 -7.28 16.07 9.24
CA ASP A 228 -7.51 14.73 9.82
C ASP A 228 -6.52 14.36 10.93
N PHE A 229 -5.28 14.84 10.81
CA PHE A 229 -4.17 14.47 11.68
C PHE A 229 -3.68 15.63 12.54
N ASP A 230 -4.43 16.74 12.60
CA ASP A 230 -4.11 17.95 13.35
C ASP A 230 -2.70 18.48 13.01
N LEU A 231 -2.39 18.53 11.71
CA LEU A 231 -1.11 19.00 11.18
C LEU A 231 -1.19 20.45 10.75
N ASP A 232 -0.14 21.24 11.06
CA ASP A 232 -0.04 22.60 10.57
C ASP A 232 0.20 22.61 9.05
N LEU A 233 -0.82 23.03 8.30
CA LEU A 233 -0.81 23.10 6.84
C LEU A 233 0.35 23.97 6.29
N THR A 234 0.71 25.03 7.01
CA THR A 234 1.78 25.95 6.60
C THR A 234 3.15 25.30 6.76
N GLU A 235 3.39 24.61 7.87
CA GLU A 235 4.62 23.83 8.09
C GLU A 235 4.77 22.73 7.03
N ILE A 236 3.68 22.02 6.70
CA ILE A 236 3.71 20.95 5.71
C ILE A 236 3.99 21.49 4.30
N ILE A 237 3.34 22.59 3.89
CA ILE A 237 3.61 23.24 2.60
C ILE A 237 5.07 23.71 2.54
N HIS A 238 5.58 24.28 3.64
CA HIS A 238 6.98 24.68 3.72
C HIS A 238 7.93 23.48 3.61
N ALA A 239 7.68 22.38 4.30
CA ALA A 239 8.49 21.16 4.23
C ALA A 239 8.50 20.55 2.81
N LEU A 240 7.34 20.56 2.14
CA LEU A 240 7.23 20.14 0.73
C LEU A 240 8.05 21.06 -0.19
N SER A 241 7.96 22.38 0.02
CA SER A 241 8.73 23.36 -0.74
C SER A 241 10.25 23.20 -0.57
N GLN A 242 10.72 22.92 0.66
CA GLN A 242 12.14 22.63 0.94
C GLN A 242 12.66 21.39 0.20
N LYS A 243 11.78 20.45 -0.15
CA LYS A 243 12.08 19.28 -0.97
C LYS A 243 11.82 19.49 -2.46
N GLY A 244 11.57 20.73 -2.88
CA GLY A 244 11.34 21.10 -4.28
C GLY A 244 9.92 20.80 -4.78
N VAL A 245 8.98 20.46 -3.90
CA VAL A 245 7.60 20.13 -4.26
C VAL A 245 6.74 21.39 -4.20
N LYS A 246 6.16 21.78 -5.35
CA LYS A 246 5.17 22.85 -5.43
C LYS A 246 3.79 22.29 -5.11
N ALA A 247 3.27 22.62 -3.93
CA ALA A 247 1.96 22.17 -3.45
C ALA A 247 1.05 23.36 -3.11
N THR A 248 -0.24 23.22 -3.37
CA THR A 248 -1.29 24.14 -2.94
C THR A 248 -2.32 23.39 -2.10
N SER A 249 -2.90 24.05 -1.10
CA SER A 249 -3.84 23.46 -0.13
C SER A 249 -5.09 22.81 -0.75
N THR A 250 -5.54 23.30 -1.90
CA THR A 250 -6.77 22.86 -2.58
C THR A 250 -6.58 21.70 -3.54
N GLN A 251 -5.34 21.36 -3.89
CA GLN A 251 -5.03 20.29 -4.83
C GLN A 251 -5.12 18.93 -4.13
N SER A 252 -5.55 17.91 -4.88
CA SER A 252 -5.44 16.53 -4.40
C SER A 252 -3.96 16.12 -4.33
N ILE A 253 -3.63 15.21 -3.43
CA ILE A 253 -2.23 14.75 -3.30
C ILE A 253 -1.73 14.09 -4.60
N LYS A 254 -2.62 13.45 -5.37
CA LYS A 254 -2.33 12.88 -6.69
C LYS A 254 -2.00 13.96 -7.72
N GLU A 255 -2.69 15.09 -7.71
CA GLU A 255 -2.37 16.24 -8.57
C GLU A 255 -1.03 16.88 -8.20
N ILE A 256 -0.75 17.03 -6.90
CA ILE A 256 0.52 17.55 -6.41
C ILE A 256 1.66 16.63 -6.87
N ALA A 257 1.50 15.32 -6.70
CA ALA A 257 2.47 14.32 -7.11
C ALA A 257 2.71 14.37 -8.64
N ALA A 258 1.64 14.33 -9.43
CA ALA A 258 1.73 14.40 -10.90
C ALA A 258 2.43 15.68 -11.40
N LYS A 259 2.11 16.84 -10.82
CA LYS A 259 2.71 18.13 -11.21
C LYS A 259 4.21 18.20 -10.92
N ASN A 260 4.68 17.45 -9.92
CA ASN A 260 6.07 17.41 -9.51
C ASN A 260 6.81 16.15 -10.01
N ASN A 261 6.21 15.35 -10.91
CA ASN A 261 6.75 14.08 -11.40
C ASN A 261 7.11 13.10 -10.27
N MET A 262 6.26 13.05 -9.24
CA MET A 262 6.41 12.18 -8.09
C MET A 262 5.19 11.25 -7.97
N GLU A 263 5.36 10.18 -7.22
CA GLU A 263 4.25 9.33 -6.79
C GLU A 263 3.61 9.88 -5.50
N PRO A 264 2.29 9.72 -5.29
CA PRO A 264 1.63 10.15 -4.05
C PRO A 264 2.32 9.63 -2.79
N MET A 265 2.88 8.41 -2.84
CA MET A 265 3.64 7.84 -1.74
C MET A 265 4.86 8.70 -1.35
N ALA A 266 5.56 9.29 -2.32
CA ALA A 266 6.70 10.15 -2.03
C ALA A 266 6.29 11.44 -1.31
N ILE A 267 5.10 11.96 -1.60
CA ILE A 267 4.52 13.10 -0.86
C ILE A 267 4.25 12.71 0.60
N PHE A 268 3.66 11.53 0.82
CA PHE A 268 3.41 11.01 2.17
C PHE A 268 4.71 10.88 2.98
N GLU A 269 5.77 10.38 2.36
CA GLU A 269 7.09 10.24 2.99
C GLU A 269 7.68 11.59 3.42
N ILE A 270 7.59 12.62 2.56
CA ILE A 270 8.06 13.97 2.92
C ILE A 270 7.29 14.53 4.12
N ILE A 271 5.97 14.35 4.14
CA ILE A 271 5.11 14.78 5.27
C ILE A 271 5.52 14.05 6.55
N ARG A 272 5.72 12.73 6.47
CA ARG A 272 6.16 11.90 7.59
C ARG A 272 7.52 12.33 8.13
N ASP A 273 8.47 12.61 7.25
CA ASP A 273 9.80 13.10 7.61
C ASP A 273 9.74 14.46 8.30
N ALA A 274 8.86 15.36 7.85
CA ALA A 274 8.65 16.66 8.49
C ALA A 274 8.15 16.50 9.93
N ILE A 275 7.16 15.62 10.16
CA ILE A 275 6.60 15.33 11.48
C ILE A 275 7.65 14.69 12.41
N ASN A 276 8.40 13.70 11.90
CA ASN A 276 9.44 13.02 12.67
C ASN A 276 10.66 13.90 12.96
N GLY A 277 11.00 14.81 12.03
CA GLY A 277 12.00 15.84 12.22
C GLY A 277 11.62 16.80 13.35
N ASN A 278 10.36 17.21 13.43
CA ASN A 278 9.85 18.11 14.48
C ASN A 278 9.82 17.43 15.87
N LYS A 279 9.55 16.11 15.92
CA LYS A 279 9.68 15.33 17.17
C LYS A 279 11.12 15.26 17.69
N ARG A 280 12.13 15.18 16.82
CA ARG A 280 13.55 15.20 17.24
C ARG A 280 14.01 16.57 17.73
N THR A 281 13.53 17.66 17.14
CA THR A 281 13.86 19.03 17.58
C THR A 281 13.14 19.42 18.87
N SER A 282 11.90 18.97 19.07
CA SER A 282 11.13 19.19 20.31
C SER A 282 11.77 18.47 21.52
N ASN A 283 12.21 17.21 21.35
CA ASN A 283 12.88 16.46 22.41
C ASN A 283 14.27 17.04 22.80
N ASN A 284 14.86 17.88 21.95
CA ASN A 284 16.13 18.55 22.20
C ASN A 284 15.97 19.96 22.82
N ARG A 285 14.73 20.44 23.00
CA ARG A 285 14.43 21.76 23.58
C ARG A 285 14.03 21.71 25.06
N ILE A 286 13.93 20.53 25.67
CA ILE A 286 13.74 20.37 27.11
C ILE A 286 15.09 20.09 27.78
N ASN A 287 15.87 21.14 28.02
CA ASN A 287 16.70 21.38 29.23
C ASN A 287 17.80 22.43 28.94
N PRO A 288 17.52 23.73 29.10
CA PRO A 288 18.58 24.74 29.13
C PRO A 288 19.20 24.94 30.53
N ASP A 289 18.79 24.21 31.58
CA ASP A 289 19.06 24.61 32.96
C ASP A 289 19.94 23.66 33.80
N SER A 290 20.54 22.62 33.21
CA SER A 290 21.55 21.82 33.93
C SER A 290 23.00 22.31 33.75
N LYS A 291 23.25 23.29 32.88
CA LYS A 291 24.63 23.75 32.57
C LYS A 291 25.16 24.89 33.44
N LYS A 292 24.45 25.27 34.52
CA LYS A 292 24.89 26.30 35.47
C LYS A 292 25.39 25.80 36.83
N ARG A 293 25.50 24.48 37.07
CA ARG A 293 25.97 23.94 38.36
C ARG A 293 27.42 23.41 38.41
N HIS A 294 28.24 23.62 37.39
CA HIS A 294 29.64 23.17 37.39
C HIS A 294 30.72 24.24 37.20
N SER A 295 30.39 25.54 37.28
CA SER A 295 31.39 26.63 37.21
C SER A 295 31.64 27.37 38.54
N PHE A 296 31.42 26.74 39.69
CA PHE A 296 31.67 27.38 40.99
C PHE A 296 32.62 26.61 41.93
N LEU A 297 33.43 25.68 41.42
CA LEU A 297 34.30 24.86 42.28
C LEU A 297 35.68 24.54 41.68
N ILE A 298 36.27 25.50 40.95
CA ILE A 298 37.71 25.49 40.65
C ILE A 298 38.24 26.91 40.87
N LEU A 299 38.41 27.28 42.14
CA LEU A 299 39.20 28.45 42.52
C LEU A 299 39.72 28.29 43.94
N LEU A 300 40.59 27.31 44.17
CA LEU A 300 41.50 27.30 45.32
C LEU A 300 42.58 26.24 45.09
N PHE A 301 43.82 26.60 45.45
CA PHE A 301 45.08 25.85 45.37
C PHE A 301 45.88 25.97 44.08
N ALA A 302 46.56 27.12 43.93
CA ALA A 302 47.98 27.16 43.57
C ALA A 302 48.54 28.59 43.72
N THR A 303 48.89 29.02 44.94
CA THR A 303 49.93 30.03 45.23
C THR A 303 50.22 30.11 46.73
N GLY A 304 51.48 29.91 47.14
CA GLY A 304 51.99 30.14 48.50
C GLY A 304 53.08 29.13 48.88
N TYR A 305 54.31 29.22 48.36
CA TYR A 305 55.48 29.98 48.85
C TYR A 305 56.20 29.38 50.07
N ALA A 306 57.54 29.31 49.94
CA ALA A 306 58.60 29.06 50.94
C ALA A 306 58.90 27.59 51.29
#